data_AF-A0A143X2V4-F1
#
_entry.id   AF-A0A143X2V4-F1
#
_cell.length_a   1.000
_cell.length_b   1.000
_cell.length_c   1.000
_cell.angle_alpha   90.00
_cell.angle_beta   90.00
_cell.angle_gamma   90.00
#
_symmetry.space_group_name_H-M   'P 1'
#
loop_
_entity.id
_entity.type
_entity.pdbx_description
1 polymer ?
#
loop_
_entity_poly.entity_id
_entity_poly.type
_entity_poly.pdbx_seq_one_letter_code
_entity_poly.pdbx_strand_id
1 'polypeptide(L)'
;MPIAVSACLLGEPCRYDGKSRPCEAVLRLRATHELVSVCPETLGGLPVPRTPCEIVAAERALRVVDADGGDATDAFLAGAAKTVELVRERGCTLAVLKAKSPSCGNGFVYDGTFSGALVPGYGVAARALREAGVRVVDEAQLAACLEVGEARHPGCAPAVLATTSAECPSLGTERLVLRPLTSDDIDDVFAYCSDPAVGPDAGWAPHRTREDARMFVEVIASRPHVFGIFEKVSAGEGAGAGIGTEGPCIGSIGLIRDPQRRNVDCLMLGYALARSAWGRGYMTEAAREVLRYGFAELGLGLITCTHYTFNDRSRRVIEKSGFVHEGTLHGMEATPDGLAQDAEAYYLTRERWSRLQGAVGA
;
A
#
# COMPACT_ATOMS: atom_id res chain seq x y z
N MET A 1 -12.92 7.28 7.23
CA MET A 1 -12.75 7.61 5.79
C MET A 1 -13.88 6.99 4.97
N PRO A 2 -14.42 7.66 3.94
CA PRO A 2 -15.36 7.05 2.99
C PRO A 2 -14.66 6.06 2.04
N ILE A 3 -15.30 4.93 1.77
CA ILE A 3 -14.76 3.84 0.94
C ILE A 3 -15.69 3.62 -0.25
N ALA A 4 -15.15 3.66 -1.46
CA ALA A 4 -15.91 3.32 -2.65
C ALA A 4 -16.07 1.80 -2.75
N VAL A 5 -17.29 1.31 -2.98
CA VAL A 5 -17.56 -0.13 -2.98
C VAL A 5 -18.44 -0.50 -4.15
N SER A 6 -18.07 -1.57 -4.87
CA SER A 6 -18.96 -2.14 -5.90
C SER A 6 -20.34 -2.43 -5.32
N ALA A 7 -21.39 -1.82 -5.88
CA ALA A 7 -22.76 -1.89 -5.39
C ALA A 7 -23.26 -3.34 -5.19
N CYS A 8 -22.83 -4.26 -6.06
CA CYS A 8 -23.18 -5.68 -5.91
C CYS A 8 -22.62 -6.34 -4.63
N LEU A 9 -21.48 -5.86 -4.10
CA LEU A 9 -20.91 -6.29 -2.82
C LEU A 9 -21.70 -5.74 -1.62
N LEU A 10 -22.45 -4.66 -1.83
CA LEU A 10 -23.36 -4.05 -0.86
C LEU A 10 -24.77 -4.67 -0.87
N GLY A 11 -25.02 -5.65 -1.75
CA GLY A 11 -26.29 -6.34 -1.89
C GLY A 11 -27.21 -5.77 -2.96
N GLU A 12 -26.80 -4.72 -3.68
CA GLU A 12 -27.62 -4.12 -4.74
C GLU A 12 -27.65 -5.00 -6.00
N PRO A 13 -28.84 -5.29 -6.56
CA PRO A 13 -28.99 -6.14 -7.74
C PRO A 13 -28.62 -5.36 -9.01
N CYS A 14 -27.32 -5.16 -9.26
CA CYS A 14 -26.81 -4.37 -10.40
C CYS A 14 -25.95 -5.16 -11.40
N ARG A 15 -25.75 -6.46 -11.18
CA ARG A 15 -24.97 -7.32 -12.08
C ARG A 15 -25.71 -7.57 -13.39
N TYR A 16 -24.98 -8.07 -14.39
CA TYR A 16 -25.55 -8.43 -15.68
C TYR A 16 -26.71 -9.43 -15.57
N ASP A 17 -26.67 -10.33 -14.59
CA ASP A 17 -27.69 -11.33 -14.30
C ASP A 17 -28.85 -10.81 -13.43
N GLY A 18 -28.89 -9.51 -13.13
CA GLY A 18 -29.90 -8.90 -12.26
C GLY A 18 -29.75 -9.26 -10.78
N LYS A 19 -28.65 -9.90 -10.38
CA LYS A 19 -28.40 -10.33 -8.99
C LYS A 19 -27.38 -9.43 -8.31
N SER A 20 -27.19 -9.66 -7.01
CA SER A 20 -26.10 -9.10 -6.21
C SER A 20 -25.14 -10.21 -5.75
N ARG A 21 -24.01 -9.81 -5.16
CA ARG A 21 -23.02 -10.71 -4.57
C ARG A 21 -22.50 -10.07 -3.28
N PRO A 22 -23.34 -9.98 -2.22
CA PRO A 22 -22.94 -9.34 -0.98
C PRO A 22 -21.67 -10.00 -0.41
N CYS A 23 -20.75 -9.18 0.09
CA CYS A 23 -19.54 -9.65 0.76
C CYS A 23 -19.59 -9.26 2.23
N GLU A 24 -19.56 -10.26 3.11
CA GLU A 24 -19.65 -10.06 4.55
C GLU A 24 -18.54 -9.16 5.10
N ALA A 25 -17.30 -9.36 4.65
CA ALA A 25 -16.16 -8.54 5.04
C ALA A 25 -16.36 -7.05 4.70
N VAL A 26 -16.98 -6.77 3.55
CA VAL A 26 -17.31 -5.41 3.10
C VAL A 26 -18.48 -4.84 3.91
N LEU A 27 -19.52 -5.62 4.13
CA LEU A 27 -20.71 -5.18 4.87
C LEU A 27 -20.40 -4.80 6.31
N ARG A 28 -19.46 -5.50 6.97
CA ARG A 28 -18.98 -5.18 8.32
C ARG A 28 -18.39 -3.78 8.43
N LEU A 29 -17.78 -3.27 7.35
CA LEU A 29 -17.20 -1.92 7.36
C LEU A 29 -18.23 -0.80 7.52
N ARG A 30 -19.53 -1.06 7.26
CA ARG A 30 -20.61 -0.07 7.48
C ARG A 30 -20.71 0.40 8.92
N ALA A 31 -20.23 -0.38 9.88
CA ALA A 31 -20.26 -0.02 11.29
C ALA A 31 -19.29 1.13 11.64
N THR A 32 -18.22 1.29 10.85
CA THR A 32 -17.11 2.20 11.16
C THR A 32 -16.77 3.16 10.01
N HIS A 33 -17.27 2.90 8.81
CA HIS A 33 -16.94 3.65 7.59
C HIS A 33 -18.19 3.95 6.77
N GLU A 34 -18.18 5.11 6.14
CA GLU A 34 -19.14 5.46 5.11
C GLU A 34 -18.81 4.66 3.83
N LEU A 35 -19.76 3.88 3.32
CA LEU A 35 -19.58 3.12 2.09
C LEU A 35 -20.30 3.81 0.92
N VAL A 36 -19.53 4.28 -0.05
CA VAL A 36 -20.02 4.92 -1.28
C VAL A 36 -20.28 3.83 -2.31
N SER A 37 -21.56 3.54 -2.55
CA SER A 37 -21.97 2.54 -3.54
C SER A 37 -21.68 3.00 -4.97
N VAL A 38 -20.95 2.18 -5.73
CA VAL A 38 -20.62 2.44 -7.13
C VAL A 38 -20.92 1.24 -8.02
N CYS A 39 -21.62 1.45 -9.13
CA CYS A 39 -21.71 0.48 -10.22
C CYS A 39 -21.38 1.18 -11.54
N PRO A 40 -20.14 1.02 -12.04
CA PRO A 40 -19.71 1.72 -13.25
C PRO A 40 -20.63 1.40 -14.44
N GLU A 41 -21.09 0.16 -14.57
CA GLU A 41 -21.98 -0.24 -15.68
C GLU A 41 -23.32 0.52 -15.66
N THR A 42 -23.98 0.65 -14.50
CA THR A 42 -25.25 1.40 -14.42
C THR A 42 -25.04 2.90 -14.52
N LEU A 43 -23.96 3.43 -13.96
CA LEU A 43 -23.54 4.83 -14.16
C LEU A 43 -23.27 5.14 -15.64
N GLY A 44 -22.76 4.16 -16.37
CA GLY A 44 -22.56 4.18 -17.83
C GLY A 44 -23.84 4.07 -18.65
N GLY A 45 -25.00 3.84 -18.01
CA GLY A 45 -26.29 3.74 -18.66
C GLY A 45 -26.69 2.33 -19.11
N LEU A 46 -25.91 1.28 -18.75
CA LEU A 46 -26.28 -0.08 -19.07
C LEU A 46 -27.47 -0.55 -18.23
N PRO A 47 -28.41 -1.33 -18.81
CA PRO A 47 -29.57 -1.84 -18.08
C PRO A 47 -29.19 -2.95 -17.09
N VAL A 48 -30.17 -3.29 -16.24
CA VAL A 48 -30.09 -4.43 -15.33
C VAL A 48 -31.39 -5.23 -15.43
N PRO A 49 -31.36 -6.51 -15.86
CA PRO A 49 -30.20 -7.25 -16.37
C PRO A 49 -29.70 -6.73 -17.74
N ARG A 50 -28.53 -7.22 -18.17
CA ARG A 50 -27.91 -6.94 -19.48
C ARG A 50 -27.18 -8.17 -20.01
N THR A 51 -26.90 -8.20 -21.31
CA THR A 51 -25.98 -9.20 -21.90
C THR A 51 -24.62 -9.12 -21.18
N PRO A 52 -23.98 -10.25 -20.81
CA PRO A 52 -22.64 -10.25 -20.23
C PRO A 52 -21.65 -9.54 -21.15
N CYS A 53 -20.71 -8.80 -20.58
CA CYS A 53 -19.65 -8.14 -21.34
C CYS A 53 -18.27 -8.57 -20.83
N GLU A 54 -17.28 -8.57 -21.72
CA GLU A 54 -15.88 -8.85 -21.41
C GLU A 54 -14.96 -7.88 -22.15
N ILE A 55 -13.78 -7.62 -21.57
CA ILE A 55 -12.73 -6.84 -22.24
C ILE A 55 -12.05 -7.77 -23.26
N VAL A 56 -11.92 -7.32 -24.50
CA VAL A 56 -11.20 -8.08 -25.53
C VAL A 56 -9.69 -7.98 -25.29
N ALA A 57 -9.14 -8.87 -24.47
CA ALA A 57 -7.76 -8.77 -23.99
C ALA A 57 -6.70 -8.96 -25.08
N ALA A 58 -7.05 -9.60 -26.19
CA ALA A 58 -6.17 -9.75 -27.35
C ALA A 58 -5.94 -8.43 -28.10
N GLU A 59 -6.82 -7.43 -27.91
CA GLU A 59 -6.70 -6.13 -28.55
C GLU A 59 -5.89 -5.16 -27.68
N ARG A 60 -5.02 -4.36 -28.32
CA ARG A 60 -4.25 -3.33 -27.61
C ARG A 60 -5.09 -2.11 -27.25
N ALA A 61 -6.04 -1.77 -28.11
CA ALA A 61 -7.01 -0.72 -27.82
C ALA A 61 -8.03 -1.27 -26.83
N LEU A 62 -8.48 -0.45 -25.88
CA LEU A 62 -9.55 -0.88 -25.00
C LEU A 62 -10.81 -1.10 -25.83
N ARG A 63 -11.31 -2.33 -25.81
CA ARG A 63 -12.59 -2.70 -26.39
C ARG A 63 -13.33 -3.62 -25.44
N VAL A 64 -14.61 -3.32 -25.22
CA VAL A 64 -15.51 -4.14 -24.40
C VAL A 64 -16.64 -4.59 -25.30
N VAL A 65 -16.85 -5.89 -25.39
CA VAL A 65 -17.91 -6.50 -26.20
C VAL A 65 -18.90 -7.22 -25.30
N ASP A 66 -20.16 -7.25 -25.71
CA ASP A 66 -21.14 -8.15 -25.14
C ASP A 66 -21.10 -9.53 -25.80
N ALA A 67 -21.75 -10.52 -25.18
CA ALA A 67 -21.78 -11.90 -25.67
C ALA A 67 -22.50 -12.06 -27.02
N ASP A 68 -23.29 -11.06 -27.44
CA ASP A 68 -23.98 -11.03 -28.73
C ASP A 68 -23.13 -10.36 -29.83
N GLY A 69 -21.93 -9.88 -29.48
CA GLY A 69 -20.98 -9.22 -30.38
C GLY A 69 -21.18 -7.70 -30.51
N GLY A 70 -22.06 -7.11 -29.71
CA GLY A 70 -22.25 -5.67 -29.61
C GLY A 70 -21.07 -4.98 -28.93
N ASP A 71 -20.74 -3.78 -29.40
CA ASP A 71 -19.69 -2.95 -28.77
C ASP A 71 -20.29 -2.14 -27.62
N ALA A 72 -19.79 -2.38 -26.41
CA ALA A 72 -20.23 -1.71 -25.18
C ALA A 72 -19.20 -0.69 -24.67
N THR A 73 -18.10 -0.45 -25.40
CA THR A 73 -16.92 0.29 -24.92
C THR A 73 -17.27 1.67 -24.38
N ASP A 74 -18.11 2.44 -25.09
CA ASP A 74 -18.49 3.80 -24.69
C ASP A 74 -19.24 3.84 -23.35
N ALA A 75 -20.13 2.88 -23.11
CA ALA A 75 -20.87 2.79 -21.86
C ALA A 75 -19.93 2.48 -20.68
N PHE A 76 -18.95 1.60 -20.88
CA PHE A 76 -17.94 1.28 -19.87
C PHE A 76 -17.00 2.45 -19.58
N LEU A 77 -16.57 3.19 -20.61
CA LEU A 77 -15.76 4.40 -20.47
C LEU A 77 -16.53 5.52 -19.74
N ALA A 78 -17.77 5.78 -20.13
CA ALA A 78 -18.63 6.77 -19.48
C ALA A 78 -18.89 6.40 -18.01
N GLY A 79 -19.14 5.11 -17.75
CA GLY A 79 -19.31 4.56 -16.41
C GLY A 79 -18.07 4.72 -15.53
N ALA A 80 -16.89 4.44 -16.07
CA ALA A 80 -15.62 4.63 -15.38
C ALA A 80 -15.35 6.11 -15.05
N ALA A 81 -15.58 7.02 -15.99
CA ALA A 81 -15.40 8.46 -15.78
C ALA A 81 -16.29 8.99 -14.64
N LYS A 82 -17.60 8.66 -14.68
CA LYS A 82 -18.57 9.00 -13.62
C LYS A 82 -18.22 8.37 -12.27
N THR A 83 -17.67 7.16 -12.28
CA THR A 83 -17.21 6.50 -11.05
C THR A 83 -16.05 7.28 -10.43
N VAL A 84 -15.07 7.72 -11.23
CA VAL A 84 -13.94 8.54 -10.75
C VAL A 84 -14.42 9.89 -10.21
N GLU A 85 -15.35 10.53 -10.89
CA GLU A 85 -15.97 11.79 -10.45
C GLU A 85 -16.61 11.62 -9.07
N LEU A 86 -17.53 10.66 -8.92
CA LEU A 86 -18.20 10.37 -7.65
C LEU A 86 -17.20 10.02 -6.53
N VAL A 87 -16.18 9.21 -6.83
CA VAL A 87 -15.16 8.83 -5.85
C VAL A 87 -14.34 10.03 -5.36
N ARG A 88 -13.99 10.94 -6.27
CA ARG A 88 -13.27 12.18 -5.94
C ARG A 88 -14.12 13.15 -5.15
N GLU A 89 -15.37 13.38 -5.57
CA GLU A 89 -16.32 14.24 -4.86
C GLU A 89 -16.54 13.79 -3.42
N ARG A 90 -16.53 12.47 -3.19
CA ARG A 90 -16.67 11.88 -1.86
C ARG A 90 -15.34 11.72 -1.12
N GLY A 91 -14.21 12.08 -1.72
CA GLY A 91 -12.90 12.00 -1.09
C GLY A 91 -12.46 10.58 -0.74
N CYS A 92 -12.90 9.56 -1.47
CA CYS A 92 -12.46 8.19 -1.20
C CYS A 92 -11.04 7.98 -1.77
N THR A 93 -10.13 7.44 -0.95
CA THR A 93 -8.77 7.06 -1.39
C THR A 93 -8.62 5.53 -1.53
N LEU A 94 -9.63 4.77 -1.11
CA LEU A 94 -9.73 3.31 -1.24
C LEU A 94 -11.03 2.93 -1.96
N ALA A 95 -10.93 1.98 -2.90
CA ALA A 95 -12.04 1.33 -3.56
C ALA A 95 -11.97 -0.20 -3.42
N VAL A 96 -13.08 -0.80 -2.99
CA VAL A 96 -13.26 -2.26 -2.90
C VAL A 96 -14.16 -2.72 -4.04
N LEU A 97 -13.55 -3.34 -5.04
CA LEU A 97 -14.21 -3.63 -6.31
C LEU A 97 -14.42 -5.12 -6.52
N LYS A 98 -15.52 -5.49 -7.20
CA LYS A 98 -15.84 -6.89 -7.49
C LYS A 98 -14.79 -7.51 -8.42
N ALA A 99 -14.13 -8.57 -7.96
CA ALA A 99 -13.14 -9.31 -8.76
C ALA A 99 -13.71 -9.82 -10.09
N LYS A 100 -12.85 -9.89 -11.12
CA LYS A 100 -13.09 -10.46 -12.47
C LYS A 100 -14.07 -9.70 -13.37
N SER A 101 -14.72 -8.64 -12.89
CA SER A 101 -15.67 -7.85 -13.71
C SER A 101 -14.93 -7.06 -14.81
N PRO A 102 -15.51 -6.89 -16.00
CA PRO A 102 -14.98 -5.97 -17.03
C PRO A 102 -14.87 -4.51 -16.57
N SER A 103 -15.67 -4.06 -15.60
CA SER A 103 -15.53 -2.73 -14.99
C SER A 103 -14.66 -2.73 -13.75
N CYS A 104 -14.91 -3.68 -12.86
CA CYS A 104 -14.42 -3.67 -11.48
C CYS A 104 -13.25 -4.62 -11.19
N GLY A 105 -12.88 -5.48 -12.14
CA GLY A 105 -11.85 -6.50 -11.95
C GLY A 105 -10.52 -5.92 -11.49
N ASN A 106 -9.92 -6.54 -10.48
CA ASN A 106 -8.63 -6.15 -9.92
C ASN A 106 -7.60 -7.26 -10.16
N GLY A 107 -6.55 -6.99 -10.92
CA GLY A 107 -5.47 -7.95 -11.23
C GLY A 107 -5.84 -9.04 -12.24
N PHE A 108 -7.10 -9.45 -12.34
CA PHE A 108 -7.59 -10.40 -13.35
C PHE A 108 -8.96 -9.99 -13.91
N VAL A 109 -9.14 -10.21 -15.21
CA VAL A 109 -10.39 -10.06 -15.97
C VAL A 109 -10.57 -11.24 -16.92
N TYR A 110 -11.78 -11.46 -17.43
CA TYR A 110 -11.99 -12.46 -18.49
C TYR A 110 -11.34 -12.02 -19.81
N ASP A 111 -10.97 -12.98 -20.65
CA ASP A 111 -10.14 -12.75 -21.83
C ASP A 111 -10.88 -12.16 -23.05
N GLY A 112 -12.21 -12.04 -22.98
CA GLY A 112 -13.02 -11.49 -24.07
C GLY A 112 -13.58 -12.55 -25.02
N THR A 113 -13.30 -13.84 -24.76
CA THR A 113 -13.79 -14.95 -25.57
C THR A 113 -15.06 -15.60 -25.02
N PHE A 114 -15.51 -15.16 -23.83
CA PHE A 114 -16.63 -15.77 -23.09
C PHE A 114 -16.41 -17.27 -22.76
N SER A 115 -15.17 -17.74 -22.81
CA SER A 115 -14.78 -19.11 -22.41
C SER A 115 -14.70 -19.31 -20.90
N GLY A 116 -14.71 -18.21 -20.14
CA GLY A 116 -14.45 -18.20 -18.70
C GLY A 116 -12.96 -18.17 -18.32
N ALA A 117 -12.05 -18.11 -19.31
CA ALA A 117 -10.62 -17.95 -19.08
C ALA A 117 -10.31 -16.55 -18.50
N LEU A 118 -9.36 -16.50 -17.56
CA LEU A 118 -8.92 -15.27 -16.92
C LEU A 118 -7.50 -14.91 -17.37
N VAL A 119 -7.27 -13.62 -17.57
CA VAL A 119 -5.97 -13.05 -17.92
C VAL A 119 -5.61 -11.92 -16.95
N PRO A 120 -4.30 -11.65 -16.75
CA PRO A 120 -3.88 -10.50 -15.97
C PRO A 120 -4.42 -9.19 -16.55
N GLY A 121 -5.03 -8.36 -15.72
CA GLY A 121 -5.63 -7.11 -16.19
C GLY A 121 -6.53 -6.45 -15.16
N TYR A 122 -6.93 -5.21 -15.46
CA TYR A 122 -7.86 -4.43 -14.64
C TYR A 122 -9.10 -4.10 -15.45
N GLY A 123 -10.25 -4.09 -14.77
CA GLY A 123 -11.48 -3.59 -15.35
C GLY A 123 -11.39 -2.09 -15.67
N VAL A 124 -12.27 -1.60 -16.55
CA VAL A 124 -12.22 -0.22 -17.08
C VAL A 124 -12.27 0.83 -15.97
N ALA A 125 -13.19 0.67 -15.00
CA ALA A 125 -13.31 1.59 -13.88
C ALA A 125 -12.20 1.40 -12.84
N ALA A 126 -11.78 0.16 -12.60
CA ALA A 126 -10.63 -0.13 -11.73
C ALA A 126 -9.36 0.58 -12.26
N ARG A 127 -9.10 0.52 -13.56
CA ARG A 127 -7.98 1.24 -14.20
C ARG A 127 -8.11 2.76 -14.02
N ALA A 128 -9.27 3.33 -14.32
CA ALA A 128 -9.51 4.77 -14.20
C ALA A 128 -9.34 5.29 -12.75
N LEU A 129 -9.81 4.53 -11.76
CA LEU A 129 -9.64 4.85 -10.34
C LEU A 129 -8.16 4.85 -9.94
N ARG A 130 -7.38 3.86 -10.41
CA ARG A 130 -5.93 3.79 -10.15
C ARG A 130 -5.19 4.97 -10.77
N GLU A 131 -5.51 5.32 -12.01
CA GLU A 131 -4.96 6.51 -12.69
C GLU A 131 -5.30 7.80 -11.92
N ALA A 132 -6.45 7.82 -11.24
CA ALA A 132 -6.86 8.91 -10.37
C ALA A 132 -6.19 8.92 -8.98
N GLY A 133 -5.31 7.97 -8.67
CA GLY A 133 -4.63 7.90 -7.37
C GLY A 133 -5.38 7.11 -6.29
N VAL A 134 -6.50 6.46 -6.64
CA VAL A 134 -7.31 5.67 -5.71
C VAL A 134 -6.75 4.25 -5.64
N ARG A 135 -6.52 3.76 -4.42
CA ARG A 135 -6.08 2.39 -4.19
C ARG A 135 -7.24 1.44 -4.46
N VAL A 136 -7.00 0.38 -5.24
CA VAL A 136 -8.04 -0.60 -5.60
C VAL A 136 -7.69 -1.98 -5.04
N VAL A 137 -8.61 -2.54 -4.26
CA VAL A 137 -8.54 -3.93 -3.79
C VAL A 137 -9.82 -4.66 -4.18
N ASP A 138 -9.76 -5.99 -4.28
CA ASP A 138 -10.97 -6.80 -4.42
C ASP A 138 -11.51 -7.32 -3.09
N GLU A 139 -12.68 -7.94 -3.12
CA GLU A 139 -13.35 -8.44 -1.93
C GLU A 139 -12.57 -9.55 -1.20
N ALA A 140 -11.75 -10.34 -1.91
CA ALA A 140 -10.97 -11.42 -1.32
C ALA A 140 -9.69 -10.89 -0.68
N GLN A 141 -9.02 -9.95 -1.36
CA GLN A 141 -7.87 -9.23 -0.82
C GLN A 141 -8.23 -8.47 0.45
N LEU A 142 -9.35 -7.74 0.44
CA LEU A 142 -9.83 -7.05 1.63
C LEU A 142 -10.06 -8.03 2.79
N ALA A 143 -10.82 -9.11 2.55
CA ALA A 143 -11.11 -10.10 3.58
C ALA A 143 -9.84 -10.68 4.21
N ALA A 144 -8.85 -11.04 3.39
CA ALA A 144 -7.57 -11.55 3.87
C ALA A 144 -6.80 -10.52 4.71
N CYS A 145 -6.75 -9.25 4.28
CA CYS A 145 -6.09 -8.19 5.03
C CYS A 145 -6.77 -7.94 6.40
N LEU A 146 -8.11 -7.95 6.43
CA LEU A 146 -8.87 -7.78 7.67
C LEU A 146 -8.63 -8.93 8.64
N GLU A 147 -8.63 -10.17 8.16
CA GLU A 147 -8.39 -11.36 8.98
C GLU A 147 -6.98 -11.38 9.60
N VAL A 148 -5.96 -11.11 8.79
CA VAL A 148 -4.57 -11.07 9.26
C VAL A 148 -4.37 -9.92 10.26
N GLY A 149 -4.95 -8.75 9.98
CA GLY A 149 -4.88 -7.59 10.86
C GLY A 149 -5.50 -7.88 12.23
N GLU A 150 -6.73 -8.39 12.27
CA GLU A 150 -7.43 -8.72 13.53
C GLU A 150 -6.70 -9.80 14.32
N ALA A 151 -6.17 -10.82 13.65
CA ALA A 151 -5.44 -11.91 14.32
C ALA A 151 -4.14 -11.44 14.98
N ARG A 152 -3.47 -10.42 14.43
CA ARG A 152 -2.21 -9.89 14.96
C ARG A 152 -2.41 -8.74 15.93
N HIS A 153 -3.41 -7.91 15.67
CA HIS A 153 -3.64 -6.65 16.37
C HIS A 153 -5.12 -6.55 16.77
N PRO A 154 -5.58 -7.42 17.68
CA PRO A 154 -7.00 -7.48 18.03
C PRO A 154 -7.47 -6.14 18.60
N GLY A 155 -8.59 -5.64 18.06
CA GLY A 155 -9.16 -4.33 18.43
C GLY A 155 -8.46 -3.10 17.85
N CYS A 156 -7.40 -3.26 17.05
CA CYS A 156 -6.80 -2.17 16.28
C CYS A 156 -7.52 -1.99 14.93
N ALA A 157 -7.47 -0.77 14.38
CA ALA A 157 -7.95 -0.53 13.03
C ALA A 157 -7.11 -1.34 12.01
N PRO A 158 -7.74 -2.06 11.06
CA PRO A 158 -7.02 -2.80 10.05
C PRO A 158 -6.12 -1.89 9.21
N ALA A 159 -4.86 -2.28 9.04
CA ALA A 159 -3.84 -1.54 8.31
C ALA A 159 -4.30 -1.09 6.91
N VAL A 160 -5.02 -1.96 6.18
CA VAL A 160 -5.53 -1.67 4.82
C VAL A 160 -6.49 -0.47 4.77
N LEU A 161 -7.07 -0.08 5.91
CA LEU A 161 -8.00 1.04 6.04
C LEU A 161 -7.37 2.31 6.61
N ALA A 162 -6.11 2.24 7.06
CA ALA A 162 -5.44 3.35 7.71
C ALA A 162 -5.17 4.50 6.72
N THR A 163 -5.52 5.70 7.16
CA THR A 163 -5.31 6.97 6.45
C THR A 163 -4.23 7.83 7.06
N THR A 164 -3.88 7.56 8.31
CA THR A 164 -2.74 8.15 9.02
C THR A 164 -1.98 7.07 9.76
N SER A 165 -0.72 7.34 10.13
CA SER A 165 0.04 6.37 10.93
C SER A 165 -0.52 6.20 12.33
N ALA A 166 -1.21 7.19 12.91
CA ALA A 166 -1.85 7.05 14.22
C ALA A 166 -2.91 5.93 14.26
N GLU A 167 -3.47 5.55 13.11
CA GLU A 167 -4.42 4.45 12.96
C GLU A 167 -3.73 3.09 12.71
N CYS A 168 -2.42 3.09 12.46
CA CYS A 168 -1.64 1.88 12.22
C CYS A 168 -1.31 1.18 13.55
N PRO A 169 -1.23 -0.15 13.57
CA PRO A 169 -0.82 -0.89 14.76
C PRO A 169 0.67 -0.71 15.06
N SER A 170 1.05 -0.93 16.32
CA SER A 170 2.46 -1.09 16.69
C SER A 170 2.96 -2.47 16.27
N LEU A 171 4.13 -2.54 15.64
CA LEU A 171 4.75 -3.77 15.17
C LEU A 171 5.90 -4.16 16.10
N GLY A 172 5.86 -5.38 16.63
CA GLY A 172 6.92 -5.91 17.48
C GLY A 172 7.88 -6.80 16.70
N THR A 173 9.18 -6.62 16.92
CA THR A 173 10.24 -7.54 16.46
C THR A 173 10.94 -8.18 17.66
N GLU A 174 12.08 -8.85 17.46
CA GLU A 174 12.84 -9.41 18.58
C GLU A 174 13.36 -8.30 19.49
N ARG A 175 13.94 -7.25 18.89
CA ARG A 175 14.68 -6.21 19.61
C ARG A 175 14.08 -4.81 19.46
N LEU A 176 13.12 -4.62 18.57
CA LEU A 176 12.54 -3.31 18.26
C LEU A 176 11.02 -3.30 18.42
N VAL A 177 10.50 -2.12 18.73
CA VAL A 177 9.09 -1.75 18.57
C VAL A 177 9.03 -0.71 17.44
N LEU A 178 8.16 -0.94 16.46
CA LEU A 178 7.88 0.02 15.39
C LEU A 178 6.49 0.58 15.64
N ARG A 179 6.37 1.86 15.95
CA ARG A 179 5.06 2.45 16.24
C ARG A 179 4.92 3.85 15.64
N PRO A 180 3.69 4.36 15.50
CA PRO A 180 3.47 5.73 15.07
C PRO A 180 4.20 6.72 15.99
N LEU A 181 4.81 7.74 15.40
CA LEU A 181 5.46 8.82 16.15
C LEU A 181 4.41 9.75 16.77
N THR A 182 4.69 10.26 17.96
CA THR A 182 3.89 11.25 18.68
C THR A 182 4.72 12.50 18.95
N SER A 183 4.08 13.54 19.51
CA SER A 183 4.78 14.76 19.93
C SER A 183 5.87 14.51 20.98
N ASP A 184 5.79 13.41 21.72
CA ASP A 184 6.74 13.10 22.79
C ASP A 184 8.06 12.57 22.23
N ASP A 185 8.08 12.10 20.98
CA ASP A 185 9.26 11.56 20.32
C ASP A 185 10.10 12.64 19.61
N ILE A 186 9.66 13.90 19.60
CA ILE A 186 10.30 14.99 18.83
C ILE A 186 11.77 15.17 19.21
N ASP A 187 12.10 15.06 20.49
CA ASP A 187 13.48 15.28 20.97
C ASP A 187 14.41 14.15 20.52
N ASP A 188 13.94 12.90 20.55
CA ASP A 188 14.68 11.74 20.04
C ASP A 188 14.84 11.81 18.52
N VAL A 189 13.78 12.20 17.80
CA VAL A 189 13.83 12.43 16.35
C VAL A 189 14.84 13.52 15.99
N PHE A 190 14.81 14.64 16.71
CA PHE A 190 15.78 15.71 16.51
C PHE A 190 17.22 15.24 16.77
N ALA A 191 17.43 14.41 17.80
CA ALA A 191 18.75 13.90 18.15
C ALA A 191 19.39 13.11 17.01
N TYR A 192 18.66 12.23 16.32
CA TYR A 192 19.23 11.48 15.18
C TYR A 192 19.19 12.26 13.87
N CYS A 193 18.18 13.09 13.63
CA CYS A 193 18.07 13.86 12.38
C CYS A 193 19.05 15.04 12.28
N SER A 194 19.60 15.50 13.40
CA SER A 194 20.62 16.55 13.41
C SER A 194 22.03 16.02 13.13
N ASP A 195 22.26 14.70 13.14
CA ASP A 195 23.56 14.12 12.77
C ASP A 195 23.80 14.29 11.25
N PRO A 196 24.87 15.01 10.84
CA PRO A 196 25.16 15.26 9.43
C PRO A 196 25.45 14.00 8.61
N ALA A 197 25.69 12.86 9.24
CA ALA A 197 25.91 11.59 8.57
C ALA A 197 24.62 10.82 8.25
N VAL A 198 23.46 11.21 8.79
CA VAL A 198 22.20 10.44 8.64
C VAL A 198 21.36 10.96 7.48
N GLY A 199 20.98 12.24 7.50
CA GLY A 199 20.04 12.81 6.53
C GLY A 199 20.46 12.72 5.06
N PRO A 200 21.70 13.11 4.70
CA PRO A 200 22.14 13.10 3.31
C PRO A 200 22.08 11.72 2.66
N ASP A 201 22.35 10.66 3.42
CA ASP A 201 22.25 9.26 2.95
C ASP A 201 20.79 8.83 2.66
N ALA A 202 19.81 9.55 3.20
CA ALA A 202 18.37 9.34 3.05
C ALA A 202 17.68 10.45 2.25
N GLY A 203 18.44 11.37 1.64
CA GLY A 203 17.95 12.38 0.70
C GLY A 203 17.39 13.66 1.31
N TRP A 204 17.69 13.95 2.58
CA TRP A 204 17.26 15.20 3.23
C TRP A 204 18.37 15.89 4.01
N ALA A 205 18.26 17.21 4.17
CA ALA A 205 19.24 18.01 4.89
C ALA A 205 19.13 17.78 6.42
N PRO A 206 20.25 17.70 7.16
CA PRO A 206 20.23 17.56 8.61
C PRO A 206 19.35 18.62 9.28
N HIS A 207 18.54 18.19 10.24
CA HIS A 207 17.68 19.10 11.00
C HIS A 207 18.52 20.09 11.79
N ARG A 208 18.17 21.38 11.69
CA ARG A 208 18.91 22.48 12.34
C ARG A 208 18.23 22.91 13.63
N THR A 209 16.93 22.69 13.72
CA THR A 209 16.11 23.10 14.84
C THR A 209 15.17 21.97 15.27
N ARG A 210 14.73 22.02 16.53
CA ARG A 210 13.66 21.16 17.04
C ARG A 210 12.37 21.28 16.20
N GLU A 211 12.15 22.45 15.62
CA GLU A 211 11.01 22.72 14.75
C GLU A 211 11.06 21.91 13.45
N ASP A 212 12.25 21.68 12.88
CA ASP A 212 12.42 20.80 11.72
C ASP A 212 11.97 19.37 12.05
N ALA A 213 12.33 18.87 13.24
CA ALA A 213 11.89 17.56 13.72
C ALA A 213 10.38 17.50 13.99
N ARG A 214 9.81 18.55 14.58
CA ARG A 214 8.35 18.66 14.78
C ARG A 214 7.61 18.58 13.44
N MET A 215 8.07 19.29 12.41
CA MET A 215 7.49 19.21 11.06
C MET A 215 7.58 17.80 10.47
N PHE A 216 8.71 17.09 10.65
CA PHE A 216 8.83 15.71 10.21
C PHE A 216 7.78 14.81 10.89
N VAL A 217 7.66 14.88 12.22
CA VAL A 217 6.71 14.08 13.01
C VAL A 217 5.26 14.37 12.59
N GLU A 218 4.90 15.64 12.48
CA GLU A 218 3.51 16.03 12.23
C GLU A 218 3.07 15.93 10.76
N VAL A 219 4.00 16.02 9.81
CA VAL A 219 3.65 16.08 8.37
C VAL A 219 4.05 14.81 7.62
N ILE A 220 5.27 14.32 7.83
CA ILE A 220 5.79 13.18 7.07
C ILE A 220 5.41 11.88 7.77
N ALA A 221 5.66 11.78 9.07
CA ALA A 221 5.35 10.58 9.84
C ALA A 221 3.84 10.42 10.14
N SER A 222 3.04 11.47 9.96
CA SER A 222 1.58 11.36 10.06
C SER A 222 0.94 10.65 8.87
N ARG A 223 1.61 10.62 7.71
CA ARG A 223 1.18 9.82 6.54
C ARG A 223 1.11 8.34 6.94
N PRO A 224 0.18 7.56 6.39
CA PRO A 224 -0.02 6.18 6.83
C PRO A 224 1.20 5.31 6.55
N HIS A 225 1.36 4.27 7.37
CA HIS A 225 2.41 3.25 7.24
C HIS A 225 3.83 3.75 7.45
N VAL A 226 4.02 4.79 8.27
CA VAL A 226 5.31 5.32 8.70
C VAL A 226 5.44 5.15 10.22
N PHE A 227 6.55 4.58 10.65
CA PHE A 227 6.79 4.20 12.03
C PHE A 227 8.11 4.78 12.52
N GLY A 228 8.14 5.22 13.77
CA GLY A 228 9.37 5.36 14.53
C GLY A 228 9.93 3.98 14.91
N ILE A 229 11.24 3.90 15.06
CA ILE A 229 11.95 2.68 15.47
C ILE A 229 12.43 2.88 16.90
N PHE A 230 11.97 2.03 17.82
CA PHE A 230 12.30 2.11 19.24
C PHE A 230 13.03 0.84 19.66
N GLU A 231 14.15 0.97 20.40
CA GLU A 231 14.78 -0.21 21.00
C GLU A 231 13.90 -0.75 22.13
N LYS A 232 13.72 -2.08 22.20
CA LYS A 232 13.10 -2.70 23.36
C LYS A 232 14.05 -2.59 24.54
N VAL A 233 13.58 -2.00 25.63
CA VAL A 233 14.23 -2.11 26.94
C VAL A 233 13.63 -3.34 27.61
N SER A 234 14.47 -4.29 27.99
CA SER A 234 14.03 -5.43 28.79
C SER A 234 13.39 -4.92 30.08
N ALA A 235 12.08 -5.15 30.25
CA ALA A 235 11.47 -5.08 31.55
C ALA A 235 12.23 -6.06 32.46
N GLY A 236 12.53 -5.64 33.70
CA GLY A 236 13.05 -6.56 34.71
C GLY A 236 12.19 -7.83 34.76
N GLU A 237 12.84 -8.95 35.09
CA GLU A 237 12.27 -10.31 35.10
C GLU A 237 10.77 -10.34 35.46
N GLY A 238 9.89 -10.65 34.49
CA GLY A 238 8.46 -10.84 34.76
C GLY A 238 7.46 -10.40 33.68
N ALA A 239 7.87 -9.69 32.63
CA ALA A 239 6.95 -9.35 31.54
C ALA A 239 6.85 -10.52 30.54
N GLY A 240 5.63 -11.06 30.36
CA GLY A 240 5.32 -12.01 29.30
C GLY A 240 5.61 -11.45 27.90
N ALA A 241 5.39 -12.25 26.85
CA ALA A 241 5.67 -11.95 25.44
C ALA A 241 4.81 -10.80 24.83
N GLY A 242 4.71 -9.66 25.52
CA GLY A 242 4.11 -8.42 25.04
C GLY A 242 5.16 -7.44 24.51
N ILE A 243 4.68 -6.29 24.03
CA ILE A 243 5.50 -5.14 23.65
C ILE A 243 6.29 -4.72 24.90
N GLY A 244 7.62 -4.87 24.89
CA GLY A 244 8.48 -4.46 26.00
C GLY A 244 8.41 -2.94 26.23
N THR A 245 8.93 -2.46 27.36
CA THR A 245 9.08 -1.02 27.60
C THR A 245 9.95 -0.39 26.50
N GLU A 246 9.46 0.70 25.90
CA GLU A 246 10.12 1.36 24.78
C GLU A 246 11.29 2.20 25.27
N GLY A 247 12.44 2.04 24.63
CA GLY A 247 13.58 2.95 24.73
C GLY A 247 13.38 4.18 23.83
N PRO A 248 14.42 4.99 23.62
CA PRO A 248 14.32 6.17 22.77
C PRO A 248 14.05 5.81 21.30
N CYS A 249 13.47 6.75 20.56
CA CYS A 249 13.35 6.65 19.10
C CYS A 249 14.73 6.74 18.45
N ILE A 250 15.13 5.71 17.72
CA ILE A 250 16.44 5.59 17.06
C ILE A 250 16.34 5.62 15.54
N GLY A 251 15.20 5.97 14.97
CA GLY A 251 15.03 6.08 13.52
C GLY A 251 13.59 6.05 13.07
N SER A 252 13.39 5.98 11.76
CA SER A 252 12.08 5.84 11.15
C SER A 252 12.12 4.89 9.95
N ILE A 253 11.01 4.24 9.69
CA ILE A 253 10.81 3.31 8.57
C ILE A 253 9.37 3.35 8.12
N GLY A 254 9.11 3.24 6.83
CA GLY A 254 7.73 3.20 6.36
C GLY A 254 7.58 2.81 4.90
N LEU A 255 6.32 2.64 4.51
CA LEU A 255 5.90 2.39 3.14
C LEU A 255 5.23 3.65 2.60
N ILE A 256 5.94 4.38 1.74
CA ILE A 256 5.50 5.65 1.16
C ILE A 256 5.19 5.50 -0.32
N ARG A 257 4.49 6.46 -0.91
CA ARG A 257 4.28 6.48 -2.36
C ARG A 257 5.63 6.56 -3.06
N ASP A 258 5.88 5.63 -3.99
CA ASP A 258 7.07 5.65 -4.83
C ASP A 258 7.00 6.87 -5.78
N PRO A 259 7.90 7.87 -5.65
CA PRO A 259 7.85 9.06 -6.50
C PRO A 259 8.20 8.76 -7.96
N GLN A 260 8.85 7.62 -8.22
CA GLN A 260 9.31 7.22 -9.55
C GLN A 260 8.27 6.35 -10.28
N ARG A 261 7.20 5.95 -9.60
CA ARG A 261 6.18 5.07 -10.19
C ARG A 261 4.79 5.67 -10.17
N ARG A 262 4.05 5.36 -11.24
CA ARG A 262 2.61 5.65 -11.36
C ARG A 262 1.73 4.52 -10.83
N ASN A 263 2.31 3.37 -10.47
CA ASN A 263 1.57 2.23 -9.94
C ASN A 263 1.13 2.48 -8.50
N VAL A 264 -0.16 2.72 -8.28
CA VAL A 264 -0.74 3.03 -6.96
C VAL A 264 -0.79 1.86 -5.98
N ASP A 265 -0.61 0.61 -6.44
CA ASP A 265 -0.51 -0.57 -5.57
C ASP A 265 0.92 -0.87 -5.14
N CYS A 266 1.85 0.01 -5.49
CA CYS A 266 3.25 -0.07 -5.12
C CYS A 266 3.55 1.01 -4.11
N LEU A 267 4.09 0.61 -2.96
CA LEU A 267 4.71 1.51 -2.01
C LEU A 267 6.21 1.25 -1.98
N MET A 268 6.97 2.30 -1.72
CA MET A 268 8.40 2.27 -1.55
C MET A 268 8.73 2.21 -0.07
N LEU A 269 9.61 1.28 0.30
CA LEU A 269 10.23 1.22 1.61
C LEU A 269 11.25 2.35 1.72
N GLY A 270 11.05 3.26 2.66
CA GLY A 270 11.99 4.31 3.04
C GLY A 270 12.37 4.20 4.50
N TYR A 271 13.62 4.54 4.85
CA TYR A 271 14.08 4.48 6.22
C TYR A 271 15.29 5.36 6.52
N ALA A 272 15.46 5.70 7.79
CA ALA A 272 16.66 6.29 8.36
C ALA A 272 16.90 5.71 9.77
N LEU A 273 18.15 5.60 10.18
CA LEU A 273 18.53 5.08 11.49
C LEU A 273 19.60 5.97 12.10
N ALA A 274 19.51 6.19 13.41
CA ALA A 274 20.52 6.88 14.20
C ALA A 274 21.89 6.21 14.03
N ARG A 275 22.93 7.04 13.93
CA ARG A 275 24.30 6.56 13.73
C ARG A 275 24.78 5.60 14.82
N SER A 276 24.37 5.85 16.07
CA SER A 276 24.65 4.98 17.23
C SER A 276 24.06 3.57 17.11
N ALA A 277 23.04 3.39 16.26
CA ALA A 277 22.36 2.13 16.04
C ALA A 277 22.84 1.38 14.77
N TRP A 278 23.77 1.95 14.00
CA TRP A 278 24.30 1.32 12.79
C TRP A 278 25.10 0.05 13.09
N GLY A 279 25.14 -0.87 12.12
CA GLY A 279 25.92 -2.11 12.22
C GLY A 279 25.34 -3.20 13.13
N ARG A 280 24.23 -2.92 13.84
CA ARG A 280 23.58 -3.86 14.78
C ARG A 280 22.52 -4.77 14.16
N GLY A 281 22.28 -4.62 12.84
CA GLY A 281 21.27 -5.36 12.09
C GLY A 281 19.83 -4.86 12.24
N TYR A 282 19.61 -3.78 13.00
CA TYR A 282 18.28 -3.26 13.30
C TYR A 282 17.47 -2.86 12.08
N MET A 283 18.06 -2.18 11.10
CA MET A 283 17.29 -1.79 9.93
C MET A 283 16.83 -2.99 9.09
N THR A 284 17.65 -4.05 8.99
CA THR A 284 17.22 -5.29 8.30
C THR A 284 16.10 -5.99 9.05
N GLU A 285 16.15 -6.00 10.39
CA GLU A 285 15.08 -6.53 11.24
C GLU A 285 13.78 -5.75 11.07
N ALA A 286 13.83 -4.42 11.17
CA ALA A 286 12.69 -3.54 10.97
C ALA A 286 12.11 -3.66 9.55
N ALA A 287 12.96 -3.67 8.53
CA ALA A 287 12.54 -3.82 7.13
C ALA A 287 11.78 -5.13 6.90
N ARG A 288 12.24 -6.25 7.46
CA ARG A 288 11.53 -7.53 7.31
C ARG A 288 10.13 -7.50 7.91
N GLU A 289 9.96 -6.86 9.06
CA GLU A 289 8.65 -6.73 9.70
C GLU A 289 7.73 -5.78 8.92
N VAL A 290 8.25 -4.65 8.42
CA VAL A 290 7.48 -3.73 7.56
C VAL A 290 7.11 -4.38 6.22
N LEU A 291 7.97 -5.22 5.64
CA LEU A 291 7.65 -5.99 4.44
C LEU A 291 6.53 -7.00 4.72
N ARG A 292 6.60 -7.73 5.84
CA ARG A 292 5.52 -8.64 6.26
C ARG A 292 4.20 -7.89 6.42
N TYR A 293 4.20 -6.76 7.12
CA TYR A 293 3.06 -5.86 7.24
C TYR A 293 2.51 -5.44 5.87
N GLY A 294 3.38 -4.96 4.97
CA GLY A 294 2.97 -4.51 3.63
C GLY A 294 2.36 -5.61 2.76
N PHE A 295 2.91 -6.83 2.77
CA PHE A 295 2.38 -7.93 1.95
C PHE A 295 1.17 -8.63 2.59
N ALA A 296 1.16 -8.79 3.91
CA ALA A 296 0.16 -9.60 4.61
C ALA A 296 -1.04 -8.79 5.12
N GLU A 297 -0.82 -7.57 5.61
CA GLU A 297 -1.86 -6.74 6.24
C GLU A 297 -2.33 -5.61 5.33
N LEU A 298 -1.45 -5.04 4.49
CA LEU A 298 -1.88 -4.14 3.44
C LEU A 298 -2.31 -4.90 2.19
N GLY A 299 -1.70 -6.05 1.89
CA GLY A 299 -2.02 -6.84 0.69
C GLY A 299 -1.38 -6.28 -0.58
N LEU A 300 -0.25 -5.58 -0.47
CA LEU A 300 0.48 -5.05 -1.62
C LEU A 300 0.97 -6.18 -2.55
N GLY A 301 1.03 -5.90 -3.86
CA GLY A 301 1.60 -6.84 -4.84
C GLY A 301 3.11 -6.66 -5.02
N LEU A 302 3.60 -5.44 -4.78
CA LEU A 302 4.95 -4.98 -5.04
C LEU A 302 5.35 -3.97 -3.97
N ILE A 303 6.58 -4.11 -3.46
CA ILE A 303 7.23 -3.08 -2.65
C ILE A 303 8.56 -2.74 -3.32
N THR A 304 8.89 -1.46 -3.41
CA THR A 304 10.13 -0.96 -4.02
C THR A 304 11.05 -0.37 -2.97
N CYS A 305 12.32 -0.16 -3.31
CA CYS A 305 13.26 0.58 -2.48
C CYS A 305 14.34 1.16 -3.39
N THR A 306 14.88 2.31 -3.01
CA THR A 306 15.99 2.95 -3.73
C THR A 306 17.08 3.35 -2.76
N HIS A 307 18.31 3.44 -3.25
CA HIS A 307 19.40 4.08 -2.50
C HIS A 307 20.32 4.82 -3.46
N TYR A 308 20.95 5.91 -3.00
CA TYR A 308 22.03 6.54 -3.75
C TYR A 308 23.19 5.56 -3.96
N THR A 309 23.89 5.67 -5.10
CA THR A 309 24.97 4.76 -5.49
C THR A 309 26.10 4.66 -4.46
N PHE A 310 26.37 5.72 -3.69
CA PHE A 310 27.38 5.72 -2.63
C PHE A 310 26.92 5.07 -1.31
N ASN A 311 25.61 4.84 -1.12
CA ASN A 311 25.06 4.35 0.15
C ASN A 311 25.08 2.81 0.23
N ASP A 312 26.28 2.28 0.38
CA ASP A 312 26.54 0.84 0.54
C ASP A 312 25.85 0.20 1.74
N ARG A 313 25.57 0.98 2.80
CA ARG A 313 24.84 0.49 3.98
C ARG A 313 23.40 0.15 3.59
N SER A 314 22.74 1.03 2.86
CA SER A 314 21.38 0.81 2.38
C SER A 314 21.32 -0.36 1.40
N ARG A 315 22.26 -0.43 0.43
CA ARG A 315 22.39 -1.60 -0.49
C ARG A 315 22.33 -2.92 0.27
N ARG A 316 23.16 -3.08 1.31
CA ARG A 316 23.22 -4.32 2.10
C ARG A 316 21.91 -4.62 2.84
N VAL A 317 21.19 -3.61 3.31
CA VAL A 317 19.88 -3.80 3.96
C VAL A 317 18.86 -4.30 2.94
N ILE A 318 18.82 -3.68 1.77
CA ILE A 318 17.89 -3.99 0.67
C ILE A 318 18.11 -5.44 0.20
N GLU A 319 19.35 -5.81 -0.12
CA GLU A 319 19.70 -7.16 -0.56
C GLU A 319 19.38 -8.23 0.50
N LYS A 320 19.72 -7.99 1.77
CA LYS A 320 19.41 -8.90 2.90
C LYS A 320 17.92 -9.02 3.20
N SER A 321 17.12 -8.08 2.74
CA SER A 321 15.65 -8.09 2.84
C SER A 321 14.99 -8.79 1.64
N GLY A 322 15.78 -9.29 0.68
CA GLY A 322 15.33 -10.16 -0.40
C GLY A 322 14.92 -9.44 -1.68
N PHE A 323 15.11 -8.12 -1.75
CA PHE A 323 14.86 -7.32 -2.94
C PHE A 323 15.76 -7.75 -4.12
N VAL A 324 15.30 -7.43 -5.32
CA VAL A 324 16.01 -7.67 -6.59
C VAL A 324 16.37 -6.32 -7.20
N HIS A 325 17.61 -6.18 -7.67
CA HIS A 325 18.06 -4.99 -8.39
C HIS A 325 17.30 -4.87 -9.72
N GLU A 326 16.77 -3.68 -9.98
CA GLU A 326 15.98 -3.36 -11.17
C GLU A 326 16.78 -2.56 -12.20
N GLY A 327 17.66 -1.67 -11.73
CA GLY A 327 18.48 -0.82 -12.57
C GLY A 327 18.92 0.46 -11.87
N THR A 328 19.62 1.30 -12.61
CA THR A 328 20.14 2.59 -12.15
C THR A 328 19.33 3.74 -12.73
N LEU A 329 18.94 4.69 -11.89
CA LEU A 329 18.28 5.93 -12.27
C LEU A 329 19.30 7.06 -12.24
N HIS A 330 19.72 7.50 -13.43
CA HIS A 330 20.70 8.56 -13.58
C HIS A 330 20.10 9.94 -13.28
N GLY A 331 20.79 10.73 -12.46
CA GLY A 331 20.36 12.08 -12.08
C GLY A 331 18.96 12.12 -11.44
N MET A 332 18.66 11.13 -10.59
CA MET A 332 17.35 10.92 -9.97
C MET A 332 16.82 12.19 -9.28
N GLU A 333 17.65 12.81 -8.45
CA GLU A 333 17.33 14.07 -7.80
C GLU A 333 18.60 14.85 -7.44
N ALA A 334 18.45 16.16 -7.25
CA ALA A 334 19.53 16.99 -6.72
C ALA A 334 19.60 16.83 -5.21
N THR A 335 20.78 16.52 -4.68
CA THR A 335 21.03 16.57 -3.24
C THR A 335 21.06 18.02 -2.73
N PRO A 336 20.96 18.25 -1.40
CA PRO A 336 20.98 19.60 -0.83
C PRO A 336 22.21 20.46 -1.19
N ASP A 337 23.31 19.84 -1.64
CA ASP A 337 24.51 20.48 -2.16
C ASP A 337 24.44 20.85 -3.67
N GLY A 338 23.32 20.56 -4.33
CA GLY A 338 23.04 20.91 -5.73
C GLY A 338 23.54 19.90 -6.75
N LEU A 339 24.13 18.78 -6.33
CA LEU A 339 24.62 17.74 -7.23
C LEU A 339 23.49 16.75 -7.57
N ALA A 340 23.31 16.47 -8.86
CA ALA A 340 22.41 15.40 -9.27
C ALA A 340 23.04 14.05 -8.90
N GLN A 341 22.32 13.24 -8.13
CA GLN A 341 22.77 11.92 -7.71
C GLN A 341 22.06 10.81 -8.47
N ASP A 342 22.83 9.77 -8.79
CA ASP A 342 22.29 8.52 -9.29
C ASP A 342 21.75 7.67 -8.14
N ALA A 343 20.73 6.86 -8.42
CA ALA A 343 20.18 5.92 -7.46
C ALA A 343 20.04 4.52 -8.07
N GLU A 344 20.24 3.51 -7.25
CA GLU A 344 19.96 2.12 -7.59
C GLU A 344 18.53 1.78 -7.15
N ALA A 345 17.72 1.28 -8.08
CA ALA A 345 16.33 0.89 -7.86
C ALA A 345 16.19 -0.60 -7.66
N TYR A 346 15.30 -0.98 -6.74
CA TYR A 346 15.03 -2.36 -6.38
C TYR A 346 13.53 -2.61 -6.20
N TYR A 347 13.14 -3.88 -6.38
CA TYR A 347 11.78 -4.33 -6.16
C TYR A 347 11.70 -5.68 -5.44
N LEU A 348 10.59 -5.91 -4.76
CA LEU A 348 10.22 -7.17 -4.15
C LEU A 348 8.75 -7.47 -4.43
N THR A 349 8.46 -8.58 -5.11
CA THR A 349 7.08 -9.03 -5.36
C THR A 349 6.57 -9.87 -4.20
N ARG A 350 5.24 -9.88 -4.01
CA ARG A 350 4.58 -10.75 -3.03
C ARG A 350 4.94 -12.22 -3.23
N GLU A 351 4.97 -12.69 -4.48
CA GLU A 351 5.33 -14.07 -4.81
C GLU A 351 6.76 -14.43 -4.36
N ARG A 352 7.73 -13.53 -4.63
CA ARG A 352 9.11 -13.74 -4.18
C ARG A 352 9.20 -13.72 -2.66
N TRP A 353 8.56 -12.75 -2.02
CA TRP A 353 8.52 -12.67 -0.56
C TRP A 353 7.96 -13.96 0.05
N SER A 354 6.83 -14.47 -0.44
CA SER A 354 6.24 -15.73 0.04
C SER A 354 7.17 -16.93 -0.15
N ARG A 355 7.88 -17.04 -1.28
CA ARG A 355 8.90 -18.10 -1.48
C ARG A 355 10.04 -18.02 -0.47
N LEU A 356 10.52 -16.81 -0.17
CA LEU A 356 11.58 -16.60 0.82
C LEU A 356 11.11 -16.97 2.23
N GLN A 357 9.85 -16.71 2.59
CA GLN A 357 9.30 -17.15 3.89
C GLN A 357 9.19 -18.69 3.97
N GLY A 358 8.73 -19.34 2.90
CA GLY A 358 8.61 -20.80 2.84
C GLY A 358 9.95 -21.53 2.92
N ALA A 359 11.02 -20.94 2.37
CA ALA A 359 12.38 -21.51 2.42
C ALA A 359 13.08 -21.35 3.79
N VAL A 360 12.57 -20.49 4.68
CA VAL A 360 13.11 -20.30 6.04
C VAL A 360 12.41 -21.22 7.06
N GLY A 361 11.26 -21.79 6.70
CA GLY A 361 10.49 -22.72 7.53
C GLY A 361 10.66 -24.21 7.19
N ALA A 362 11.53 -24.54 6.23
CA ALA A 362 11.96 -25.90 5.87
C ALA A 362 13.44 -26.07 6.23
#